data_AF-A0A820PST6-F1
#
_entry.id   AF-A0A820PST6-F1
#
_cell.length_a   1.000
_cell.length_b   1.000
_cell.length_c   1.000
_cell.angle_alpha   90.00
_cell.angle_beta   90.00
_cell.angle_gamma   90.00
#
_symmetry.space_group_name_H-M   'P 1'
#
loop_
_entity.id
_entity.type
_entity.pdbx_description
1 polymer ?
#
loop_
_entity_poly.entity_id
_entity_poly.type
_entity_poly.pdbx_seq_one_letter_code
_entity_poly.pdbx_strand_id
1 'polypeptide(L)'
;LLRHLEFIRPGLLDLSSCILGPNSVIQAALPNILANTPETYFEGIMSQIETNARICYETLSKAPGLKPIMAQGTMYMLIEIDTATFDDVDNDAVFFTKLYNEQSISCLPASVFGAVNFFRVVLTVPTDKAREACERIVQFCINHQKAKDTPAPSIPQSFSKLLEDEDLVNPEESILPFHTKSSKYK
;
A
#
# COMPACT_ATOMS: atom_id res chain seq x y z
N LEU A 1 -41.45 3.50 25.11
CA LEU A 1 -40.44 4.14 24.22
C LEU A 1 -40.43 5.67 24.34
N LEU A 2 -41.56 6.37 24.11
CA LEU A 2 -41.63 7.86 24.13
C LEU A 2 -41.23 8.52 25.47
N ARG A 3 -41.58 7.92 26.62
CA ARG A 3 -41.16 8.41 27.97
C ARG A 3 -39.65 8.46 28.20
N HIS A 4 -38.86 7.65 27.52
CA HIS A 4 -37.39 7.66 27.69
C HIS A 4 -36.73 8.81 26.91
N LEU A 5 -37.37 9.30 25.84
CA LEU A 5 -36.85 10.41 25.03
C LEU A 5 -37.08 11.78 25.69
N GLU A 6 -38.07 11.90 26.59
CA GLU A 6 -38.39 13.14 27.31
C GLU A 6 -37.20 13.68 28.12
N PHE A 7 -36.36 12.78 28.66
CA PHE A 7 -35.19 13.17 29.45
C PHE A 7 -33.91 13.37 28.61
N ILE A 8 -33.89 12.94 27.34
CA ILE A 8 -32.68 13.01 26.51
C ILE A 8 -32.35 14.45 26.13
N ARG A 9 -33.35 15.24 25.70
CA ARG A 9 -33.10 16.65 25.31
C ARG A 9 -32.60 17.49 26.49
N PRO A 10 -33.23 17.46 27.69
CA PRO A 10 -32.67 18.12 28.87
C PRO A 10 -31.26 17.65 29.19
N GLY A 11 -31.01 16.33 29.19
CA GLY A 11 -29.67 15.80 29.46
C GLY A 11 -28.60 16.26 28.47
N LEU A 12 -28.93 16.38 27.18
CA LEU A 12 -28.02 16.92 26.17
C LEU A 12 -27.77 18.42 26.36
N LEU A 13 -28.79 19.19 26.77
CA LEU A 13 -28.63 20.62 27.08
C LEU A 13 -27.71 20.80 28.30
N ASP A 14 -27.93 20.00 29.34
CA ASP A 14 -27.09 20.00 30.55
C ASP A 14 -25.64 19.69 30.19
N LEU A 15 -25.39 18.62 29.42
CA LEU A 15 -24.05 18.26 28.94
C LEU A 15 -23.42 19.34 28.05
N SER A 16 -24.20 19.98 27.16
CA SER A 16 -23.68 21.02 26.27
C SER A 16 -23.19 22.25 27.04
N SER A 17 -23.78 22.52 28.20
CA SER A 17 -23.41 23.65 29.06
C SER A 17 -22.05 23.46 29.75
N CYS A 18 -21.54 22.23 29.85
CA CYS A 18 -20.23 21.96 30.46
C CYS A 18 -19.06 22.56 29.66
N ILE A 19 -19.17 22.63 28.33
CA ILE A 19 -18.13 23.14 27.44
C ILE A 19 -18.50 24.47 26.77
N LEU A 20 -19.71 24.98 27.04
CA LEU A 20 -20.23 26.25 26.51
C LEU A 20 -20.32 26.36 24.97
N GLY A 21 -20.35 25.22 24.28
CA GLY A 21 -20.55 25.14 22.84
C GLY A 21 -19.34 25.59 21.99
N PRO A 22 -19.52 25.67 20.66
CA PRO A 22 -18.44 26.00 19.72
C PRO A 22 -18.19 27.51 19.60
N ASN A 23 -17.16 27.90 18.86
CA ASN A 23 -16.79 29.29 18.62
C ASN A 23 -17.96 30.14 18.04
N SER A 24 -18.23 31.30 18.64
CA SER A 24 -19.35 32.18 18.28
C SER A 24 -19.22 32.83 16.89
N VAL A 25 -17.99 33.09 16.41
CA VAL A 25 -17.76 33.64 15.07
C VAL A 25 -18.18 32.64 14.01
N ILE A 26 -17.84 31.36 14.18
CA ILE A 26 -18.28 30.30 13.26
C ILE A 26 -19.79 30.10 13.33
N GLN A 27 -20.40 30.15 14.52
CA GLN A 27 -21.86 30.06 14.66
C GLN A 27 -22.57 31.19 13.89
N ALA A 28 -22.06 32.42 13.95
CA ALA A 28 -22.61 33.56 13.22
C ALA A 28 -22.41 33.46 11.70
N ALA A 29 -21.28 32.90 11.24
CA ALA A 29 -20.98 32.73 9.82
C ALA A 29 -21.71 31.53 9.19
N LEU A 30 -22.07 30.51 9.97
CA LEU A 30 -22.59 29.24 9.49
C LEU A 30 -23.83 29.36 8.59
N PRO A 31 -24.86 30.18 8.90
CA PRO A 31 -26.02 30.33 8.01
C PRO A 31 -25.63 30.83 6.63
N ASN A 32 -24.66 31.75 6.55
CA ASN A 32 -24.17 32.29 5.28
C ASN A 32 -23.35 31.24 4.51
N ILE A 33 -22.45 30.54 5.21
CA ILE A 33 -21.67 29.42 4.62
C ILE A 33 -22.61 28.38 4.00
N LEU A 34 -23.67 27.98 4.71
CA LEU A 34 -24.62 26.97 4.22
C LEU A 34 -25.49 27.47 3.06
N ALA A 35 -25.89 28.75 3.06
CA ALA A 35 -26.80 29.30 2.06
C ALA A 35 -26.08 29.78 0.78
N ASN A 36 -24.84 30.28 0.88
CA ASN A 36 -24.19 31.03 -0.19
C ASN A 36 -22.90 30.38 -0.73
N THR A 37 -22.49 29.20 -0.23
CA THR A 37 -21.37 28.48 -0.85
C THR A 37 -21.80 27.97 -2.22
N PRO A 38 -21.12 28.35 -3.32
CA PRO A 38 -21.52 27.97 -4.66
C PRO A 38 -21.31 26.48 -4.89
N GLU A 39 -22.19 25.86 -5.69
CA GLU A 39 -22.12 24.42 -6.01
C GLU A 39 -20.78 24.02 -6.65
N THR A 40 -20.24 24.90 -7.51
CA THR A 40 -18.96 24.72 -8.20
C THR A 40 -17.78 24.53 -7.25
N TYR A 41 -17.86 25.03 -6.01
CA TYR A 41 -16.85 24.80 -4.98
C TYR A 41 -16.82 23.31 -4.59
N PHE A 42 -17.98 22.71 -4.36
CA PHE A 42 -18.08 21.30 -3.99
C PHE A 42 -17.73 20.39 -5.17
N GLU A 43 -18.21 20.72 -6.36
CA GLU A 43 -17.88 19.98 -7.60
C GLU A 43 -16.37 19.96 -7.86
N GLY A 44 -15.69 21.08 -7.68
CA GLY A 44 -14.24 21.16 -7.83
C GLY A 44 -13.49 20.26 -6.85
N ILE A 45 -13.91 20.24 -5.57
CA ILE A 45 -13.33 19.37 -4.55
C ILE A 45 -13.58 17.89 -4.88
N MET A 46 -14.83 17.54 -5.23
CA MET A 46 -15.19 16.16 -5.59
C MET A 46 -14.42 15.68 -6.82
N SER A 47 -14.31 16.51 -7.86
CA SER A 47 -13.55 16.20 -9.08
C SER A 47 -12.06 15.96 -8.79
N GLN A 48 -11.46 16.78 -7.91
CA GLN A 48 -10.07 16.61 -7.49
C GLN A 48 -9.86 15.32 -6.70
N ILE A 49 -10.75 15.02 -5.73
CA ILE A 49 -10.67 13.79 -4.93
C ILE A 49 -10.88 12.57 -5.82
N GLU A 50 -11.84 12.60 -6.74
CA GLU A 50 -12.12 11.50 -7.69
C GLU A 50 -10.91 11.24 -8.59
N THR A 51 -10.32 12.30 -9.15
CA THR A 51 -9.11 12.20 -9.98
C THR A 51 -7.97 11.55 -9.23
N ASN A 52 -7.72 11.98 -7.99
CA ASN A 52 -6.69 11.40 -7.14
C ASN A 52 -7.02 9.97 -6.74
N ALA A 53 -8.28 9.66 -6.42
CA ALA A 53 -8.72 8.30 -6.10
C ALA A 53 -8.40 7.36 -7.26
N ARG A 54 -8.76 7.74 -8.48
CA ARG A 54 -8.52 6.94 -9.68
C ARG A 54 -7.02 6.74 -9.93
N ILE A 55 -6.21 7.79 -9.84
CA ILE A 55 -4.75 7.70 -10.03
C ILE A 55 -4.11 6.78 -8.98
N CYS A 56 -4.45 6.96 -7.71
CA CYS A 56 -3.94 6.13 -6.62
C CYS A 56 -4.35 4.67 -6.82
N TYR A 57 -5.62 4.41 -7.13
CA TYR A 57 -6.12 3.07 -7.37
C TYR A 57 -5.42 2.40 -8.56
N GLU A 58 -5.37 3.05 -9.73
CA GLU A 58 -4.75 2.49 -10.94
C GLU A 58 -3.25 2.24 -10.78
N THR A 59 -2.55 3.11 -10.04
CA THR A 59 -1.10 2.99 -9.82
C THR A 59 -0.81 1.91 -8.78
N LEU A 60 -1.48 1.94 -7.62
CA LEU A 60 -1.23 1.01 -6.53
C LEU A 60 -1.76 -0.40 -6.83
N SER A 61 -2.79 -0.55 -7.68
CA SER A 61 -3.26 -1.88 -8.13
C SER A 61 -2.21 -2.64 -8.95
N LYS A 62 -1.21 -1.93 -9.50
CA LYS A 62 -0.11 -2.54 -10.26
C LYS A 62 1.04 -2.97 -9.35
N ALA A 63 1.08 -2.50 -8.11
CA ALA A 63 2.12 -2.87 -7.16
C ALA A 63 1.94 -4.32 -6.70
N PRO A 64 3.00 -5.13 -6.63
CA PRO A 64 2.92 -6.46 -6.06
C PRO A 64 2.59 -6.36 -4.56
N GLY A 65 1.69 -7.21 -4.09
CA GLY A 65 1.33 -7.31 -2.68
C GLY A 65 0.43 -6.18 -2.14
N LEU A 66 -0.08 -5.29 -3.00
CA LEU A 66 -1.06 -4.27 -2.63
C LEU A 66 -2.41 -4.51 -3.30
N LYS A 67 -3.50 -4.38 -2.54
CA LYS A 67 -4.87 -4.41 -3.08
C LYS A 67 -5.62 -3.16 -2.62
N PRO A 68 -5.65 -2.09 -3.43
CA PRO A 68 -6.42 -0.90 -3.09
C PRO A 68 -7.92 -1.17 -3.21
N ILE A 69 -8.72 -0.55 -2.35
CA ILE A 69 -10.19 -0.59 -2.40
C ILE A 69 -10.69 0.76 -2.92
N MET A 70 -11.32 0.78 -4.10
CA MET A 70 -11.75 2.03 -4.74
C MET A 70 -12.71 2.82 -3.85
N ALA A 71 -12.29 4.01 -3.45
CA ALA A 71 -13.09 4.91 -2.62
C ALA A 71 -14.30 5.44 -3.40
N GLN A 72 -15.49 5.35 -2.81
CA GLN A 72 -16.74 5.92 -3.37
C GLN A 72 -17.07 7.30 -2.80
N GLY A 73 -16.23 7.83 -1.91
CA GLY A 73 -16.43 9.12 -1.25
C GLY A 73 -15.40 9.34 -0.15
N THR A 74 -15.61 10.41 0.63
CA THR A 74 -14.66 10.89 1.67
C THR A 74 -13.33 11.36 1.07
N MET A 75 -12.26 11.38 1.89
CA MET A 75 -10.95 11.92 1.55
C MET A 75 -9.84 10.87 1.63
N TYR A 76 -10.20 9.58 1.74
CA TYR A 76 -9.25 8.51 2.02
C TYR A 76 -9.53 7.26 1.20
N MET A 77 -8.47 6.48 0.98
CA MET A 77 -8.54 5.15 0.38
C MET A 77 -7.83 4.15 1.29
N LEU A 78 -8.40 2.96 1.43
CA LEU A 78 -7.78 1.85 2.14
C LEU A 78 -7.05 0.94 1.14
N ILE A 79 -5.88 0.47 1.54
CA ILE A 79 -5.06 -0.45 0.78
C ILE A 79 -4.71 -1.63 1.68
N GLU A 80 -5.05 -2.83 1.22
CA GLU A 80 -4.63 -4.09 1.83
C GLU A 80 -3.16 -4.36 1.48
N ILE A 81 -2.42 -4.83 2.47
CA ILE A 81 -1.04 -5.31 2.33
C ILE A 81 -1.08 -6.84 2.42
N ASP A 82 -0.66 -7.49 1.35
CA ASP A 82 -0.46 -8.93 1.30
C ASP A 82 0.98 -9.25 1.74
N THR A 83 1.19 -9.37 3.06
CA THR A 83 2.52 -9.61 3.66
C THR A 83 3.18 -10.87 3.15
N ALA A 84 2.42 -11.86 2.66
CA ALA A 84 2.98 -13.08 2.09
C ALA A 84 3.80 -12.84 0.81
N THR A 85 3.58 -11.70 0.15
CA THR A 85 4.24 -11.32 -1.11
C THR A 85 5.64 -10.74 -0.92
N PHE A 86 6.05 -10.43 0.32
CA PHE A 86 7.32 -9.76 0.62
C PHE A 86 8.25 -10.67 1.44
N ASP A 87 9.54 -10.72 1.11
CA ASP A 87 10.51 -11.59 1.79
C ASP A 87 10.96 -11.03 3.15
N ASP A 88 11.00 -9.71 3.28
CA ASP A 88 11.58 -9.01 4.42
C ASP A 88 10.54 -8.19 5.22
N VAL A 89 9.26 -8.48 5.03
CA VAL A 89 8.13 -7.83 5.72
C VAL A 89 7.26 -8.87 6.42
N ASP A 90 7.53 -9.08 7.70
CA ASP A 90 6.75 -10.02 8.53
C ASP A 90 5.38 -9.47 8.95
N ASN A 91 5.29 -8.15 9.15
CA ASN A 91 4.09 -7.47 9.63
C ASN A 91 3.97 -6.06 9.05
N ASP A 92 2.78 -5.47 9.19
CA ASP A 92 2.46 -4.13 8.72
C ASP A 92 3.34 -3.04 9.36
N ALA A 93 3.71 -3.15 10.63
CA ALA A 93 4.61 -2.20 11.28
C ALA A 93 6.02 -2.16 10.65
N VAL A 94 6.57 -3.32 10.26
CA VAL A 94 7.85 -3.41 9.54
C VAL A 94 7.72 -2.78 8.15
N PHE A 95 6.61 -3.05 7.45
CA PHE A 95 6.31 -2.43 6.15
C PHE A 95 6.39 -0.89 6.23
N PHE A 96 5.66 -0.28 7.18
CA PHE A 96 5.63 1.19 7.31
C PHE A 96 6.98 1.76 7.73
N THR A 97 7.71 1.06 8.61
CA THR A 97 9.03 1.51 9.06
C THR A 97 10.01 1.56 7.89
N LYS A 98 10.05 0.52 7.05
CA LYS A 98 10.89 0.46 5.85
C LYS A 98 10.46 1.48 4.81
N LEU A 99 9.16 1.56 4.51
CA LEU A 99 8.62 2.53 3.56
C LEU A 99 8.96 3.99 3.95
N TYR A 100 8.89 4.31 5.23
CA TYR A 100 9.30 5.62 5.74
C TYR A 100 10.80 5.86 5.59
N ASN A 101 11.64 4.91 6.01
CA ASN A 101 13.10 5.07 5.98
C ASN A 101 13.67 5.14 4.55
N GLU A 102 13.10 4.38 3.61
CA GLU A 102 13.65 4.24 2.26
C GLU A 102 13.04 5.22 1.26
N GLN A 103 11.71 5.43 1.32
CA GLN A 103 10.99 6.28 0.36
C GLN A 103 10.56 7.62 0.94
N SER A 104 10.77 7.85 2.25
CA SER A 104 10.27 9.04 2.97
C SER A 104 8.76 9.21 2.86
N ILE A 105 8.02 8.09 2.82
CA ILE A 105 6.56 8.09 2.74
C ILE A 105 5.98 7.73 4.10
N SER A 106 5.17 8.65 4.63
CA SER A 106 4.40 8.42 5.85
C SER A 106 2.97 8.02 5.48
N CYS A 107 2.61 6.78 5.79
CA CYS A 107 1.24 6.28 5.69
C CYS A 107 0.67 6.06 7.09
N LEU A 108 -0.65 6.15 7.23
CA LEU A 108 -1.31 5.83 8.50
C LEU A 108 -1.69 4.34 8.50
N PRO A 109 -1.12 3.52 9.41
CA PRO A 109 -1.53 2.13 9.59
C PRO A 109 -3.01 2.08 9.96
N ALA A 110 -3.77 1.17 9.38
CA ALA A 110 -5.19 1.02 9.70
C ALA A 110 -5.45 0.22 10.99
N SER A 111 -4.39 -0.31 11.61
CA SER A 111 -4.46 -0.96 12.93
C SER A 111 -5.01 -0.02 14.01
N VAL A 112 -4.77 1.30 13.88
CA VAL A 112 -5.39 2.33 14.75
C VAL A 112 -6.91 2.41 14.60
N PHE A 113 -7.47 1.86 13.50
CA PHE A 113 -8.90 1.74 13.23
C PHE A 113 -9.41 0.30 13.42
N GLY A 114 -8.58 -0.62 13.92
CA GLY A 114 -8.94 -2.03 14.12
C GLY A 114 -8.85 -2.92 12.88
N ALA A 115 -8.22 -2.46 11.78
CA ALA A 115 -8.00 -3.23 10.56
C ALA A 115 -6.50 -3.57 10.40
N VAL A 116 -6.16 -4.84 10.60
CA VAL A 116 -4.77 -5.34 10.49
C VAL A 116 -4.39 -5.56 9.02
N ASN A 117 -3.14 -5.28 8.65
CA ASN A 117 -2.63 -5.39 7.28
C ASN A 117 -3.30 -4.43 6.28
N PHE A 118 -3.78 -3.29 6.76
CA PHE A 118 -4.27 -2.22 5.90
C PHE A 118 -3.57 -0.91 6.22
N PHE A 119 -3.54 0.01 5.25
CA PHE A 119 -3.21 1.41 5.50
C PHE A 119 -4.14 2.36 4.77
N ARG A 120 -4.15 3.59 5.30
CA ARG A 120 -4.95 4.68 4.77
C ARG A 120 -4.06 5.69 4.05
N VAL A 121 -4.39 5.99 2.81
CA VAL A 121 -3.83 7.13 2.07
C VAL A 121 -4.84 8.26 1.98
N VAL A 122 -4.33 9.48 1.90
CA VAL A 122 -5.12 10.71 1.81
C VAL A 122 -5.22 11.14 0.35
N LEU A 123 -6.43 11.48 -0.10
CA LEU A 123 -6.73 11.81 -1.50
C LEU A 123 -6.79 13.33 -1.76
N THR A 124 -6.56 14.16 -0.74
CA THR A 124 -6.64 15.62 -0.83
C THR A 124 -5.30 16.29 -1.12
N VAL A 125 -4.24 15.51 -1.33
CA VAL A 125 -2.93 16.04 -1.71
C VAL A 125 -2.95 16.49 -3.18
N PRO A 126 -2.11 17.45 -3.60
CA PRO A 126 -1.96 17.81 -5.01
C PRO A 126 -1.71 16.58 -5.90
N THR A 127 -2.30 16.56 -7.09
CA THR A 127 -2.29 15.39 -8.00
C THR A 127 -0.88 14.93 -8.37
N ASP A 128 0.04 15.86 -8.58
CA ASP A 128 1.45 15.60 -8.87
C ASP A 128 2.13 14.86 -7.71
N LYS A 129 1.86 15.29 -6.47
CA LYS A 129 2.36 14.66 -5.25
C LYS A 129 1.72 13.30 -4.96
N ALA A 130 0.42 13.16 -5.24
CA ALA A 130 -0.26 11.87 -5.17
C ALA A 130 0.43 10.84 -6.09
N ARG A 131 0.71 11.24 -7.34
CA ARG A 131 1.37 10.40 -8.34
C ARG A 131 2.78 10.01 -7.92
N GLU A 132 3.59 11.01 -7.54
CA GLU A 132 4.97 10.80 -7.07
C GLU A 132 5.02 9.81 -5.89
N ALA A 133 4.12 9.96 -4.91
CA ALA A 133 4.04 9.06 -3.77
C ALA A 133 3.63 7.64 -4.19
N CYS A 134 2.64 7.49 -5.07
CA CYS A 134 2.21 6.17 -5.56
C CYS A 134 3.33 5.46 -6.33
N GLU A 135 4.07 6.17 -7.18
CA GLU A 135 5.19 5.60 -7.94
C GLU A 135 6.30 5.09 -7.01
N ARG A 136 6.63 5.84 -5.96
CA ARG A 136 7.59 5.41 -4.93
C ARG A 136 7.12 4.20 -4.14
N ILE A 137 5.83 4.13 -3.79
CA ILE A 137 5.26 2.95 -3.12
C ILE A 137 5.36 1.73 -4.05
N VAL A 138 5.01 1.89 -5.33
CA VAL A 138 5.15 0.81 -6.32
C VAL A 138 6.60 0.34 -6.41
N GLN A 139 7.57 1.26 -6.48
CA GLN A 139 8.98 0.93 -6.55
C GLN A 139 9.45 0.18 -5.30
N PHE A 140 9.02 0.61 -4.11
CA PHE A 140 9.27 -0.10 -2.86
C PHE A 140 8.72 -1.53 -2.92
N CYS A 141 7.45 -1.71 -3.31
CA CYS A 141 6.86 -3.04 -3.40
C CYS A 141 7.59 -3.95 -4.40
N ILE A 142 8.03 -3.43 -5.55
CA ILE A 142 8.80 -4.20 -6.54
C ILE A 142 10.16 -4.63 -5.98
N ASN A 143 10.86 -3.76 -5.25
CA ASN A 143 12.18 -4.06 -4.70
C ASN A 143 12.13 -5.11 -3.57
N HIS A 144 11.00 -5.20 -2.86
CA HIS A 144 10.81 -6.06 -1.69
C HIS A 144 9.99 -7.33 -1.99
N GLN A 145 9.51 -7.51 -3.22
CA GLN A 145 8.74 -8.71 -3.57
C GLN A 145 9.61 -9.97 -3.42
N LYS A 146 9.00 -11.09 -3.05
CA LYS A 146 9.69 -12.38 -3.11
C LYS A 146 10.14 -12.68 -4.52
N ALA A 147 11.34 -13.23 -4.68
CA ALA A 147 11.73 -13.81 -5.96
C ALA A 147 10.64 -14.82 -6.35
N LYS A 148 10.02 -14.65 -7.52
CA LYS A 148 9.13 -15.69 -8.05
C LYS A 148 9.99 -16.93 -8.21
N ASP A 149 9.73 -17.95 -7.39
CA ASP A 149 10.03 -19.34 -7.74
C ASP A 149 9.29 -19.62 -9.05
N THR A 150 9.93 -19.27 -10.17
CA THR A 150 9.60 -19.88 -11.44
C THR A 150 10.04 -21.32 -11.24
N PRO A 151 9.14 -22.32 -11.26
CA PRO A 151 9.60 -23.69 -11.33
C PRO A 151 10.55 -23.72 -12.52
N ALA A 152 11.81 -24.12 -12.28
CA ALA A 152 12.75 -24.36 -13.36
C ALA A 152 12.01 -25.14 -14.45
N PRO A 153 12.10 -24.76 -15.74
CA PRO A 153 11.39 -25.47 -16.79
C PRO A 153 11.70 -26.96 -16.63
N SER A 154 10.66 -27.74 -16.31
CA SER A 154 10.80 -29.18 -16.10
C SER A 154 11.46 -29.73 -17.35
N ILE A 155 12.67 -30.26 -17.21
CA ILE A 155 13.37 -30.95 -18.29
C ILE A 155 12.38 -32.00 -18.80
N PRO A 156 11.97 -31.96 -20.09
CA PRO A 156 11.12 -33.00 -20.64
C PRO A 156 11.77 -34.37 -20.38
N GLN A 157 11.01 -35.38 -19.95
CA GLN A 157 11.54 -36.73 -19.65
C GLN A 157 12.37 -37.34 -20.78
N SER A 158 12.21 -36.84 -22.01
CA SER A 158 13.03 -37.18 -23.17
C SER A 158 14.50 -36.79 -23.06
N PHE A 159 14.85 -35.78 -22.25
CA PHE A 159 16.23 -35.35 -22.03
C PHE A 159 16.91 -36.11 -20.88
N SER A 160 16.13 -36.59 -19.89
CA SER A 160 16.65 -37.43 -18.81
C SER A 160 17.15 -38.79 -19.33
N LYS A 161 16.47 -39.35 -20.34
CA LYS A 161 16.91 -40.58 -21.02
C LYS A 161 18.23 -40.44 -21.79
N LEU A 162 18.55 -39.23 -22.28
CA LEU A 162 19.80 -38.98 -23.00
C LEU A 162 21.02 -38.90 -22.08
N LEU A 163 20.81 -38.69 -20.77
CA LEU A 163 21.88 -38.66 -19.76
C LEU A 163 22.12 -40.02 -19.09
N GLU A 164 21.22 -40.99 -19.29
CA GLU A 164 21.37 -42.37 -18.81
C GLU A 164 22.05 -43.29 -19.84
N ASP A 165 22.19 -42.85 -21.10
CA ASP A 165 22.73 -43.65 -22.22
C ASP A 165 24.20 -43.31 -22.59
N GLU A 166 24.90 -42.43 -21.86
CA GLU A 166 26.36 -42.22 -22.03
C GLU A 166 27.18 -42.82 -20.87
N ASP A 167 27.09 -44.14 -20.71
CA ASP A 167 28.06 -44.95 -19.95
C ASP A 167 28.95 -45.75 -20.90
N LEU A 168 29.70 -45.08 -21.79
CA LEU A 168 30.85 -45.67 -22.47
C LEU A 168 31.92 -44.61 -22.81
N VAL A 169 32.66 -44.13 -21.82
CA VAL A 169 34.05 -43.70 -22.03
C VAL A 169 34.94 -44.24 -20.92
N ASN A 170 35.77 -45.23 -21.29
CA ASN A 170 36.76 -45.90 -20.46
C ASN A 170 37.79 -44.92 -19.87
N PRO A 171 38.20 -45.06 -18.59
CA PRO A 171 39.10 -44.12 -17.92
C PRO A 171 40.60 -44.43 -18.12
N GLU A 172 41.02 -44.90 -19.29
CA GLU A 172 42.43 -45.07 -19.64
C GLU A 172 42.68 -44.78 -21.13
N GLU A 173 42.77 -43.50 -21.50
CA GLU A 173 43.79 -43.07 -22.47
C GLU A 173 44.02 -41.57 -22.35
N SER A 174 45.29 -41.24 -22.15
CA SER A 174 45.81 -39.90 -21.93
C SER A 174 45.95 -39.14 -23.24
N ILE A 175 45.52 -37.87 -23.27
CA ILE A 175 46.21 -36.84 -24.07
C ILE A 175 46.23 -35.54 -23.24
N LEU A 176 47.33 -35.34 -22.51
CA LEU A 176 47.74 -34.08 -21.86
C LEU A 176 48.06 -33.01 -22.95
N PRO A 177 48.39 -31.71 -22.67
CA PRO A 177 48.83 -31.13 -21.38
C PRO A 177 48.49 -29.63 -21.10
N PHE A 178 48.85 -29.16 -19.89
CA PHE A 178 49.04 -27.75 -19.45
C PHE A 178 47.77 -26.85 -19.31
N HIS A 179 47.51 -26.08 -18.25
CA HIS A 179 48.39 -25.38 -17.31
C HIS A 179 47.71 -25.16 -15.93
N THR A 180 48.41 -25.60 -14.88
CA THR A 180 48.58 -25.01 -13.54
C THR A 180 47.53 -24.07 -12.93
N LYS A 181 47.01 -24.51 -11.77
CA LYS A 181 46.57 -23.63 -10.65
C LYS A 181 47.66 -22.60 -10.33
N SER A 182 47.29 -21.32 -10.35
CA SER A 182 48.05 -20.28 -9.65
C SER A 182 47.34 -19.97 -8.34
N SER A 183 47.86 -20.56 -7.26
CA SER A 183 47.77 -20.01 -5.92
C SER A 183 48.99 -19.13 -5.76
N LYS A 184 48.85 -17.81 -5.85
CA LYS A 184 49.87 -16.88 -5.35
C LYS A 184 49.35 -15.44 -5.22
N TYR A 185 49.39 -15.00 -3.96
CA TYR A 185 49.52 -13.62 -3.45
C TYR A 185 48.29 -12.95 -2.81
N LYS A 186 48.27 -13.16 -1.48
CA LYS A 186 48.00 -12.25 -0.35
C LYS A 186 46.65 -11.54 -0.25
#